data_AF-A0A535GDD6-F1
#
_entry.id   AF-A0A535GDD6-F1
#
_cell.length_a   1.000
_cell.length_b   1.000
_cell.length_c   1.000
_cell.angle_alpha   90.00
_cell.angle_beta   90.00
_cell.angle_gamma   90.00
#
_symmetry.space_group_name_H-M   'P 1'
#
loop_
_entity.id
_entity.type
_entity.pdbx_description
1 polymer ?
#
loop_
_entity_poly.entity_id
_entity_poly.type
_entity_poly.pdbx_seq_one_letter_code
_entity_poly.pdbx_strand_id
1 'polypeptide(L)'
;MFHPKGHTGVPLSSGLRSLAFAVRFGDINLLISSQLTAQTQVLFNRAVQDRVSALAPFLQFDQDPYVAVVDGHVYWILDGFTVTDHYPYSDVTPDTNSPFATINYARNSVKVVVDAYNGTTTFYQIDPNDALANTYASIFPGLFQPFSAMPAGLQAHIRYPRDLFNLQAEMFQLYHITDPTIFYTREDLWNIAKETLQQANGPAQIRPFYVIMRLPGEPKEEFVTILPYTPNGKTNMIAYLAARSDQPDYGTLFDFRFPKDVLVTGPQQVEANIDQAPLIKSQFALLNAQGSSVIRGNLLVLPIETALLYIEPIYLESSTVAKPQLKKVIAATGQNVVMEDTLDKALASLLGAAPPSTSTGPATAPSGTVAQLIAQANAHYNAAQTALRNGDFATYAKEIQTVGNILNQLVALQPAASASPSASPTASP
;
A
#
# COMPACT_ATOMS: atom_id res chain seq x y z
N MET A 1 34.31 7.61 -11.95
CA MET A 1 34.65 6.63 -13.00
C MET A 1 34.47 5.24 -12.39
N PHE A 2 33.24 4.70 -12.44
CA PHE A 2 33.01 3.32 -12.01
C PHE A 2 33.49 2.41 -13.15
N HIS A 3 34.31 1.41 -12.84
CA HIS A 3 34.64 0.31 -13.74
C HIS A 3 33.60 -0.79 -13.49
N PRO A 4 32.44 -0.81 -14.18
CA PRO A 4 31.60 -1.99 -14.12
C PRO A 4 32.38 -3.13 -14.79
N LYS A 5 32.70 -4.17 -14.02
CA LYS A 5 33.09 -5.48 -14.56
C LYS A 5 31.85 -6.15 -15.16
N GLY A 6 31.22 -5.51 -16.14
CA GLY A 6 29.95 -5.93 -16.74
C GLY A 6 29.97 -5.78 -18.26
N HIS A 7 29.41 -6.75 -18.96
CA HIS A 7 29.15 -6.69 -20.41
C HIS A 7 27.85 -5.92 -20.71
N THR A 8 27.61 -4.81 -20.00
CA THR A 8 26.28 -4.17 -19.93
C THR A 8 26.12 -2.99 -20.90
N GLY A 9 27.21 -2.56 -21.53
CA GLY A 9 27.20 -1.52 -22.56
C GLY A 9 27.74 -1.99 -23.91
N VAL A 10 27.50 -1.19 -24.94
CA VAL A 10 28.00 -1.49 -26.29
C VAL A 10 29.43 -0.95 -26.42
N PRO A 11 30.44 -1.80 -26.68
CA PRO A 11 31.81 -1.33 -26.80
C PRO A 11 32.00 -0.52 -28.09
N LEU A 12 32.72 0.60 -27.97
CA LEU A 12 33.19 1.47 -29.06
C LEU A 12 34.40 0.86 -29.78
N SER A 13 34.30 -0.42 -30.11
CA SER A 13 35.40 -1.20 -30.69
C SER A 13 35.67 -0.88 -32.17
N SER A 14 34.86 -0.02 -32.81
CA SER A 14 35.00 0.32 -34.22
C SER A 14 34.50 1.74 -34.51
N GLY A 15 35.10 2.41 -35.50
CA GLY A 15 34.71 3.75 -35.92
C GLY A 15 33.25 3.87 -36.39
N LEU A 16 32.67 2.80 -36.95
CA LEU A 16 31.26 2.76 -37.33
C LEU A 16 30.32 2.81 -36.11
N ARG A 17 30.67 2.11 -35.02
CA ARG A 17 29.90 2.19 -33.77
C ARG A 17 30.02 3.57 -33.14
N SER A 18 31.22 4.15 -33.14
CA SER A 18 31.43 5.53 -32.68
C SER A 18 30.63 6.53 -33.50
N LEU A 19 30.57 6.38 -34.82
CA LEU A 19 29.74 7.22 -35.70
C LEU A 19 28.25 7.05 -35.40
N ALA A 20 27.77 5.82 -35.25
CA ALA A 20 26.37 5.56 -34.93
C ALA A 20 25.95 6.23 -33.62
N PHE A 21 26.79 6.14 -32.58
CA PHE A 21 26.51 6.82 -31.31
C PHE A 21 26.69 8.33 -31.38
N ALA A 22 27.67 8.84 -32.14
CA ALA A 22 27.82 10.27 -32.39
C ALA A 22 26.56 10.87 -33.04
N VAL A 23 25.97 10.18 -34.02
CA VAL A 23 24.70 10.57 -34.64
C VAL A 23 23.54 10.46 -33.63
N ARG A 24 23.45 9.34 -32.90
CA ARG A 24 22.35 9.08 -31.95
C ARG A 24 22.29 10.09 -30.79
N PHE A 25 23.44 10.57 -30.33
CA PHE A 25 23.54 11.52 -29.22
C PHE A 25 23.86 12.96 -29.66
N GLY A 26 24.09 13.19 -30.95
CA GLY A 26 24.50 14.49 -31.48
C GLY A 26 25.86 14.96 -30.95
N ASP A 27 26.76 14.03 -30.61
CA ASP A 27 28.05 14.34 -29.98
C ASP A 27 29.23 13.87 -30.82
N ILE A 28 29.87 14.80 -31.52
CA ILE A 28 31.04 14.54 -32.36
C ILE A 28 32.27 14.11 -31.54
N ASN A 29 32.31 14.42 -30.23
CA ASN A 29 33.42 14.00 -29.37
C ASN A 29 33.53 12.47 -29.29
N LEU A 30 32.44 11.74 -29.56
CA LEU A 30 32.46 10.28 -29.66
C LEU A 30 33.33 9.74 -30.80
N LEU A 31 33.67 10.57 -31.79
CA LEU A 31 34.54 10.23 -32.92
C LEU A 31 35.99 10.70 -32.75
N ILE A 32 36.19 11.86 -32.11
CA ILE A 32 37.48 12.58 -32.11
C ILE A 32 38.20 12.56 -30.75
N SER A 33 37.53 12.17 -29.68
CA SER A 33 38.12 12.17 -28.34
C SER A 33 39.16 11.06 -28.18
N SER A 34 40.39 11.44 -27.85
CA SER A 34 41.49 10.52 -27.54
C SER A 34 41.31 9.78 -26.21
N GLN A 35 40.32 10.17 -25.39
CA GLN A 35 39.98 9.48 -24.15
C GLN A 35 39.11 8.24 -24.37
N LEU A 36 38.54 8.07 -25.57
CA LEU A 36 37.71 6.93 -25.93
C LEU A 36 38.60 5.84 -26.53
N THR A 37 38.52 4.64 -25.97
CA THR A 37 39.27 3.48 -26.42
C THR A 37 38.32 2.37 -26.89
N ALA A 38 38.85 1.32 -27.52
CA ALA A 38 38.06 0.17 -27.94
C ALA A 38 37.39 -0.57 -26.75
N GLN A 39 37.89 -0.34 -25.53
CA GLN A 39 37.33 -0.86 -24.28
C GLN A 39 36.24 0.05 -23.70
N THR A 40 36.10 1.28 -24.18
CA THR A 40 35.02 2.18 -23.74
C THR A 40 33.68 1.61 -24.15
N GLN A 41 32.74 1.55 -23.22
CA GLN A 41 31.38 1.11 -23.46
C GLN A 41 30.41 2.28 -23.34
N VAL A 42 29.48 2.34 -24.28
CA VAL A 42 28.34 3.26 -24.20
C VAL A 42 27.21 2.57 -23.45
N LEU A 43 26.81 3.18 -22.35
CA LEU A 43 25.62 2.81 -21.58
C LEU A 43 24.49 3.76 -21.95
N PHE A 44 23.41 3.23 -22.51
CA PHE A 44 22.22 3.98 -22.90
C PHE A 44 20.96 3.22 -22.46
N ASN A 45 19.79 3.89 -22.49
CA ASN A 45 18.55 3.40 -21.88
C ASN A 45 18.80 2.98 -20.42
N ARG A 46 19.32 3.94 -19.65
CA ARG A 46 19.67 3.75 -18.24
C ARG A 46 18.47 3.91 -17.32
N ALA A 47 17.51 4.74 -17.71
CA ALA A 47 16.23 4.81 -17.02
C ALA A 47 15.51 3.47 -17.20
N VAL A 48 14.92 2.98 -16.12
CA VAL A 48 14.27 1.67 -16.10
C VAL A 48 13.11 1.62 -17.09
N GLN A 49 12.29 2.68 -17.14
CA GLN A 49 11.21 2.79 -18.12
C GLN A 49 11.72 2.78 -19.57
N ASP A 50 12.71 3.61 -19.93
CA ASP A 50 13.29 3.62 -21.29
C ASP A 50 13.80 2.24 -21.71
N ARG A 51 14.38 1.49 -20.76
CA ARG A 51 14.90 0.14 -20.99
C ARG A 51 13.79 -0.85 -21.29
N VAL A 52 12.77 -0.93 -20.44
CA VAL A 52 11.69 -1.92 -20.61
C VAL A 52 10.87 -1.60 -21.85
N SER A 53 10.59 -0.33 -22.12
CA SER A 53 9.89 0.12 -23.32
C SER A 53 10.68 -0.13 -24.60
N ALA A 54 12.02 -0.06 -24.55
CA ALA A 54 12.85 -0.43 -25.71
C ALA A 54 12.88 -1.95 -25.96
N LEU A 55 12.76 -2.76 -24.91
CA LEU A 55 12.81 -4.23 -25.01
C LEU A 55 11.47 -4.85 -25.40
N ALA A 56 10.36 -4.31 -24.92
CA ALA A 56 9.01 -4.80 -25.21
C ALA A 56 8.04 -3.62 -25.46
N PRO A 57 8.18 -2.90 -26.59
CA PRO A 57 7.40 -1.69 -26.89
C PRO A 57 5.90 -1.92 -27.11
N PHE A 58 5.49 -3.19 -27.22
CA PHE A 58 4.09 -3.60 -27.39
C PHE A 58 3.36 -3.82 -26.05
N LEU A 59 4.09 -3.74 -24.94
CA LEU A 59 3.50 -3.66 -23.60
C LEU A 59 3.42 -2.20 -23.17
N GLN A 60 2.36 -1.87 -22.46
CA GLN A 60 2.26 -0.62 -21.73
C GLN A 60 2.82 -0.83 -20.32
N PHE A 61 3.64 0.07 -19.80
CA PHE A 61 4.26 -0.09 -18.48
C PHE A 61 3.69 0.87 -17.44
N ASP A 62 3.65 0.42 -16.19
CA ASP A 62 3.35 1.26 -15.02
C ASP A 62 4.34 2.43 -14.93
N GLN A 63 3.81 3.58 -14.55
CA GLN A 63 4.56 4.83 -14.40
C GLN A 63 5.34 4.90 -13.08
N ASP A 64 5.01 4.05 -12.09
CA ASP A 64 5.64 4.02 -10.75
C ASP A 64 6.44 2.72 -10.51
N PRO A 65 7.64 2.56 -11.10
CA PRO A 65 8.53 1.45 -10.77
C PRO A 65 8.90 1.45 -9.29
N TYR A 66 8.90 0.29 -8.65
CA TYR A 66 9.21 0.17 -7.23
C TYR A 66 10.46 -0.66 -6.97
N VAL A 67 11.09 -0.43 -5.82
CA VAL A 67 12.33 -1.09 -5.43
C VAL A 67 12.02 -2.27 -4.51
N ALA A 68 12.65 -3.41 -4.78
CA ALA A 68 12.72 -4.56 -3.88
C ALA A 68 14.18 -4.85 -3.54
N VAL A 69 14.44 -5.19 -2.27
CA VAL A 69 15.75 -5.63 -1.81
C VAL A 69 15.66 -7.10 -1.45
N VAL A 70 16.35 -7.94 -2.20
CA VAL A 70 16.34 -9.40 -2.03
C VAL A 70 17.78 -9.86 -1.93
N ASP A 71 18.13 -10.53 -0.83
CA ASP A 71 19.47 -11.07 -0.56
C ASP A 71 20.61 -10.04 -0.72
N GLY A 72 20.35 -8.78 -0.34
CA GLY A 72 21.31 -7.67 -0.45
C GLY A 72 21.45 -7.08 -1.87
N HIS A 73 20.70 -7.59 -2.84
CA HIS A 73 20.60 -7.04 -4.19
C HIS A 73 19.39 -6.12 -4.33
N VAL A 74 19.57 -5.05 -5.08
CA VAL A 74 18.51 -4.06 -5.35
C VAL A 74 17.94 -4.32 -6.73
N TYR A 75 16.63 -4.48 -6.80
CA TYR A 75 15.88 -4.69 -8.03
C TYR A 75 14.82 -3.61 -8.19
N TRP A 76 14.60 -3.20 -9.44
CA TRP A 76 13.40 -2.46 -9.83
C TRP A 76 12.37 -3.45 -10.37
N ILE A 77 11.13 -3.33 -9.91
CA ILE A 77 10.00 -4.11 -10.38
C ILE A 77 8.98 -3.17 -11.01
N LEU A 78 8.43 -3.59 -12.15
CA LEU A 78 7.43 -2.86 -12.92
C LEU A 78 6.33 -3.81 -13.37
N ASP A 79 5.14 -3.25 -13.48
CA ASP A 79 4.00 -3.91 -14.10
C ASP A 79 3.98 -3.62 -15.62
N GLY A 80 3.79 -4.68 -16.40
CA GLY A 80 3.66 -4.65 -17.85
C GLY A 80 2.27 -5.13 -18.25
N PHE A 81 1.52 -4.24 -18.88
CA PHE A 81 0.15 -4.45 -19.29
C PHE A 81 0.06 -4.77 -20.77
N THR A 82 -0.75 -5.76 -21.11
CA THR A 82 -1.30 -5.87 -22.46
C THR A 82 -2.56 -5.02 -22.53
N VAL A 83 -2.65 -4.17 -23.54
CA VAL A 83 -3.77 -3.27 -23.74
C VAL A 83 -4.25 -3.30 -25.18
N THR A 84 -5.53 -3.03 -25.40
CA THR A 84 -6.10 -2.75 -26.71
C THR A 84 -7.40 -1.97 -26.57
N ASP A 85 -7.74 -1.22 -27.62
CA ASP A 85 -8.99 -0.50 -27.86
C ASP A 85 -9.95 -1.27 -28.79
N HIS A 86 -9.56 -2.47 -29.24
CA HIS A 86 -10.30 -3.28 -30.21
C HIS A 86 -10.85 -4.58 -29.63
N TYR A 87 -10.90 -4.72 -28.30
CA TYR A 87 -11.45 -5.93 -27.71
C TYR A 87 -12.98 -5.98 -27.90
N PRO A 88 -13.54 -7.08 -28.40
CA PRO A 88 -14.97 -7.14 -28.69
C PRO A 88 -15.79 -7.24 -27.40
N TYR A 89 -17.00 -6.66 -27.42
CA TYR A 89 -17.95 -6.69 -26.29
C TYR A 89 -17.40 -6.12 -24.98
N SER A 90 -16.47 -5.17 -25.05
CA SER A 90 -15.98 -4.44 -23.88
C SER A 90 -16.21 -2.94 -24.02
N ASP A 91 -16.25 -2.28 -22.86
CA ASP A 91 -16.49 -0.85 -22.74
C ASP A 91 -15.17 -0.09 -22.65
N VAL A 92 -15.16 1.15 -23.12
CA VAL A 92 -13.96 2.01 -23.11
C VAL A 92 -13.77 2.60 -21.71
N THR A 93 -12.52 2.87 -21.33
CA THR A 93 -12.24 3.51 -20.04
C THR A 93 -12.99 4.84 -19.87
N PRO A 94 -13.59 5.09 -18.69
CA PRO A 94 -14.36 6.30 -18.44
C PRO A 94 -13.46 7.53 -18.29
N ASP A 95 -12.27 7.40 -17.71
CA ASP A 95 -11.29 8.48 -17.62
C ASP A 95 -10.42 8.57 -18.88
N THR A 96 -10.39 9.77 -19.48
CA THR A 96 -9.60 10.10 -20.67
C THR A 96 -8.23 10.71 -20.33
N ASN A 97 -7.96 10.99 -19.05
CA ASN A 97 -6.67 11.47 -18.56
C ASN A 97 -5.85 10.38 -17.84
N SER A 98 -6.36 9.16 -17.81
CA SER A 98 -5.70 7.98 -17.24
C SER A 98 -4.60 7.45 -18.18
N PRO A 99 -3.56 6.75 -17.67
CA PRO A 99 -2.63 6.01 -18.52
C PRO A 99 -3.32 5.07 -19.51
N PHE A 100 -4.52 4.60 -19.17
CA PHE A 100 -5.33 3.69 -19.96
C PHE A 100 -6.39 4.39 -20.82
N ALA A 101 -6.27 5.69 -21.07
CA ALA A 101 -7.23 6.42 -21.89
C ALA A 101 -7.47 5.72 -23.24
N THR A 102 -8.74 5.64 -23.64
CA THR A 102 -9.21 5.08 -24.93
C THR A 102 -9.09 3.57 -25.12
N ILE A 103 -8.57 2.82 -24.13
CA ILE A 103 -8.53 1.37 -24.23
C ILE A 103 -9.86 0.74 -23.78
N ASN A 104 -10.13 -0.48 -24.23
CA ASN A 104 -11.29 -1.26 -23.78
C ASN A 104 -10.88 -2.66 -23.27
N TYR A 105 -9.58 -2.88 -23.11
CA TYR A 105 -8.99 -4.08 -22.54
C TYR A 105 -7.65 -3.74 -21.88
N ALA A 106 -7.47 -4.21 -20.65
CA ALA A 106 -6.21 -4.16 -19.93
C ALA A 106 -6.05 -5.42 -19.07
N ARG A 107 -4.86 -6.00 -19.08
CA ARG A 107 -4.45 -7.09 -18.18
C ARG A 107 -3.06 -6.80 -17.64
N ASN A 108 -2.85 -7.04 -16.35
CA ASN A 108 -1.50 -7.08 -15.79
C ASN A 108 -0.86 -8.43 -16.12
N SER A 109 -0.33 -8.54 -17.32
CA SER A 109 0.10 -9.82 -17.87
C SER A 109 1.54 -10.15 -17.53
N VAL A 110 2.38 -9.15 -17.28
CA VAL A 110 3.83 -9.32 -17.13
C VAL A 110 4.37 -8.52 -15.95
N LYS A 111 5.25 -9.13 -15.16
CA LYS A 111 6.09 -8.48 -14.16
C LYS A 111 7.50 -8.36 -14.70
N VAL A 112 8.05 -7.15 -14.71
CA VAL A 112 9.41 -6.91 -15.19
C VAL A 112 10.32 -6.67 -14.00
N VAL A 113 11.44 -7.40 -13.95
CA VAL A 113 12.47 -7.24 -12.93
C VAL A 113 13.74 -6.74 -13.59
N VAL A 114 14.27 -5.62 -13.12
CA VAL A 114 15.53 -5.03 -13.58
C VAL A 114 16.53 -4.99 -12.42
N ASP A 115 17.64 -5.69 -12.57
CA ASP A 115 18.76 -5.62 -11.63
C ASP A 115 19.36 -4.21 -11.63
N ALA A 116 19.39 -3.54 -10.48
CA ALA A 116 19.84 -2.15 -10.39
C ALA A 116 21.36 -1.98 -10.61
N TYR A 117 22.15 -3.04 -10.47
CA TYR A 117 23.60 -3.01 -10.62
C TYR A 117 24.02 -3.19 -12.08
N ASN A 118 23.47 -4.19 -12.77
CA ASN A 118 23.89 -4.55 -14.14
C ASN A 118 22.83 -4.26 -15.22
N GLY A 119 21.59 -3.94 -14.85
CA GLY A 119 20.51 -3.64 -15.80
C GLY A 119 19.94 -4.86 -16.52
N THR A 120 20.27 -6.08 -16.09
CA THR A 120 19.66 -7.32 -16.59
C THR A 120 18.16 -7.24 -16.36
N THR A 121 17.40 -7.42 -17.42
CA THR A 121 15.94 -7.27 -17.42
C THR A 121 15.32 -8.61 -17.72
N THR A 122 14.42 -9.07 -16.84
CA THR A 122 13.67 -10.31 -17.04
C THR A 122 12.18 -10.01 -16.99
N PHE A 123 11.45 -10.51 -17.98
CA PHE A 123 9.99 -10.39 -18.05
C PHE A 123 9.36 -11.71 -17.61
N TYR A 124 8.53 -11.67 -16.57
CA TYR A 124 7.82 -12.83 -16.04
C TYR A 124 6.34 -12.71 -16.35
N GLN A 125 5.78 -13.64 -17.12
CA GLN A 125 4.34 -13.67 -17.40
C GLN A 125 3.58 -14.16 -16.17
N ILE A 126 2.78 -13.27 -15.58
CA ILE A 126 1.99 -13.53 -14.36
C ILE A 126 0.57 -13.99 -14.66
N ASP A 127 -0.03 -13.55 -15.77
CA ASP A 127 -1.35 -14.03 -16.24
C ASP A 127 -1.17 -15.02 -17.41
N PRO A 128 -1.20 -16.35 -17.16
CA PRO A 128 -1.12 -17.34 -18.24
C PRO A 128 -2.38 -17.39 -19.11
N ASN A 129 -3.49 -16.79 -18.68
CA ASN A 129 -4.76 -16.82 -19.41
C ASN A 129 -4.93 -15.64 -20.37
N ASP A 130 -4.02 -14.66 -20.35
CA ASP A 130 -4.08 -13.52 -21.26
C ASP A 130 -3.68 -13.92 -22.70
N ALA A 131 -4.66 -13.86 -23.60
CA ALA A 131 -4.47 -14.19 -25.01
C ALA A 131 -3.47 -13.26 -25.72
N LEU A 132 -3.40 -11.97 -25.35
CA LEU A 132 -2.48 -11.03 -25.97
C LEU A 132 -1.03 -11.33 -25.56
N ALA A 133 -0.76 -11.52 -24.26
CA ALA A 133 0.57 -11.90 -23.80
C ALA A 133 1.02 -13.24 -24.39
N ASN A 134 0.12 -14.24 -24.46
CA ASN A 134 0.42 -15.53 -25.07
C ASN A 134 0.77 -15.41 -26.57
N THR A 135 0.11 -14.49 -27.29
CA THR A 135 0.43 -14.21 -28.69
C THR A 135 1.82 -13.61 -28.82
N TYR A 136 2.16 -12.61 -28.00
CA TYR A 136 3.50 -12.02 -28.00
C TYR A 136 4.58 -13.01 -27.56
N ALA A 137 4.30 -13.88 -26.58
CA ALA A 137 5.19 -14.96 -26.17
C ALA A 137 5.54 -15.89 -27.34
N SER A 138 4.56 -16.17 -28.21
CA SER A 138 4.72 -17.00 -29.40
C SER A 138 5.52 -16.30 -30.50
N ILE A 139 5.36 -14.98 -30.67
CA ILE A 139 6.10 -14.17 -31.65
C ILE A 139 7.57 -13.99 -31.23
N PHE A 140 7.83 -13.85 -29.93
CA PHE A 140 9.17 -13.61 -29.37
C PHE A 140 9.58 -14.72 -28.38
N PRO A 141 9.93 -15.92 -28.88
CA PRO A 141 10.36 -17.02 -28.02
C PRO A 141 11.51 -16.63 -27.09
N GLY A 142 11.35 -16.93 -25.80
CA GLY A 142 12.36 -16.65 -24.76
C GLY A 142 12.30 -15.27 -24.13
N LEU A 143 11.45 -14.36 -24.62
CA LEU A 143 11.25 -13.04 -24.00
C LEU A 143 10.59 -13.15 -22.63
N PHE A 144 9.52 -13.94 -22.53
CA PHE A 144 8.76 -14.15 -21.30
C PHE A 144 9.17 -15.45 -20.61
N GLN A 145 9.48 -15.34 -19.33
CA GLN A 145 9.66 -16.47 -18.42
C GLN A 145 8.34 -16.74 -17.69
N PRO A 146 8.03 -18.00 -17.32
CA PRO A 146 6.87 -18.28 -16.49
C PRO A 146 7.04 -17.62 -15.11
N PHE A 147 5.95 -17.16 -14.51
CA PHE A 147 5.97 -16.56 -13.18
C PHE A 147 6.64 -17.44 -12.11
N SER A 148 6.44 -18.76 -12.20
CA SER A 148 7.04 -19.74 -11.30
C SER A 148 8.58 -19.77 -11.34
N ALA A 149 9.21 -19.25 -12.39
CA ALA A 149 10.66 -19.10 -12.47
C ALA A 149 11.18 -17.85 -11.72
N MET A 150 10.30 -16.94 -11.29
CA MET A 150 10.70 -15.80 -10.49
C MET A 150 11.20 -16.27 -9.11
N PRO A 151 12.34 -15.79 -8.61
CA PRO A 151 12.82 -16.12 -7.26
C PRO A 151 11.78 -15.81 -6.18
N ALA A 152 11.61 -16.71 -5.20
CA ALA A 152 10.61 -16.57 -4.14
C ALA A 152 10.71 -15.24 -3.36
N GLY A 153 11.93 -14.76 -3.11
CA GLY A 153 12.15 -13.46 -2.48
C GLY A 153 11.59 -12.29 -3.30
N LEU A 154 11.65 -12.35 -4.63
CA LEU A 154 11.04 -11.35 -5.51
C LEU A 154 9.52 -11.52 -5.58
N GLN A 155 9.01 -12.75 -5.62
CA GLN A 155 7.57 -13.03 -5.61
C GLN A 155 6.89 -12.43 -4.37
N ALA A 156 7.53 -12.52 -3.21
CA ALA A 156 7.03 -11.96 -1.95
C ALA A 156 6.96 -10.42 -1.92
N HIS A 157 7.60 -9.73 -2.87
CA HIS A 157 7.59 -8.26 -2.96
C HIS A 157 6.63 -7.72 -4.03
N ILE A 158 5.90 -8.60 -4.71
CA ILE A 158 4.99 -8.17 -5.77
C ILE A 158 3.78 -7.46 -5.18
N ARG A 159 3.37 -6.38 -5.83
CA ARG A 159 2.13 -5.66 -5.54
C ARG A 159 1.10 -5.81 -6.66
N TYR A 160 -0.18 -5.69 -6.32
CA TYR A 160 -1.23 -5.52 -7.33
C TYR A 160 -1.19 -4.09 -7.88
N PRO A 161 -1.08 -3.88 -9.20
CA PRO A 161 -0.82 -2.56 -9.79
C PRO A 161 -1.92 -1.54 -9.49
N ARG A 162 -1.52 -0.35 -9.02
CA ARG A 162 -2.47 0.73 -8.69
C ARG A 162 -3.22 1.23 -9.91
N ASP A 163 -2.55 1.42 -11.05
CA ASP A 163 -3.20 1.98 -12.25
C ASP A 163 -4.33 1.07 -12.74
N LEU A 164 -4.10 -0.24 -12.80
CA LEU A 164 -5.14 -1.21 -13.19
C LEU A 164 -6.24 -1.29 -12.13
N PHE A 165 -5.88 -1.28 -10.85
CA PHE A 165 -6.86 -1.27 -9.77
C PHE A 165 -7.74 -0.02 -9.79
N ASN A 166 -7.16 1.14 -10.11
CA ASN A 166 -7.90 2.39 -10.25
C ASN A 166 -8.89 2.32 -11.43
N LEU A 167 -8.46 1.80 -12.58
CA LEU A 167 -9.35 1.54 -13.71
C LEU A 167 -10.51 0.60 -13.33
N GLN A 168 -10.20 -0.52 -12.64
CA GLN A 168 -11.21 -1.46 -12.17
C GLN A 168 -12.18 -0.81 -11.18
N ALA A 169 -11.66 0.03 -10.28
CA ALA A 169 -12.45 0.78 -9.31
C ALA A 169 -13.39 1.80 -9.99
N GLU A 170 -12.93 2.47 -11.05
CA GLU A 170 -13.75 3.37 -11.83
C GLU A 170 -14.93 2.65 -12.49
N MET A 171 -14.66 1.51 -13.13
CA MET A 171 -15.71 0.68 -13.72
C MET A 171 -16.68 0.15 -12.65
N PHE A 172 -16.16 -0.23 -11.49
CA PHE A 172 -16.96 -0.80 -10.40
C PHE A 172 -17.98 0.18 -9.81
N GLN A 173 -17.84 1.51 -10.03
CA GLN A 173 -18.85 2.51 -9.64
C GLN A 173 -20.25 2.20 -10.19
N LEU A 174 -20.33 1.61 -11.37
CA LEU A 174 -21.58 1.21 -12.04
C LEU A 174 -21.75 -0.32 -12.08
N TYR A 175 -20.69 -1.06 -12.41
CA TYR A 175 -20.80 -2.50 -12.71
C TYR A 175 -20.92 -3.41 -11.47
N HIS A 176 -20.89 -2.86 -10.25
CA HIS A 176 -21.26 -3.61 -9.05
C HIS A 176 -22.77 -3.88 -8.95
N ILE A 177 -23.59 -3.16 -9.74
CA ILE A 177 -25.04 -3.30 -9.80
C ILE A 177 -25.38 -4.45 -10.76
N THR A 178 -25.89 -5.55 -10.20
CA THR A 178 -26.25 -6.75 -10.98
C THR A 178 -27.73 -6.81 -11.35
N ASP A 179 -28.60 -6.09 -10.65
CA ASP A 179 -30.03 -5.99 -10.98
C ASP A 179 -30.22 -5.11 -12.23
N PRO A 180 -30.82 -5.63 -13.32
CA PRO A 180 -30.95 -4.86 -14.57
C PRO A 180 -31.82 -3.61 -14.46
N THR A 181 -32.82 -3.62 -13.56
CA THR A 181 -33.72 -2.47 -13.37
C THR A 181 -32.98 -1.35 -12.67
N ILE A 182 -32.27 -1.67 -11.58
CA ILE A 182 -31.44 -0.70 -10.85
C ILE A 182 -30.29 -0.20 -11.72
N PHE A 183 -29.68 -1.10 -12.51
CA PHE A 183 -28.61 -0.72 -13.44
C PHE A 183 -29.10 0.29 -14.47
N TYR A 184 -30.31 0.08 -15.03
CA TYR A 184 -30.90 1.00 -16.00
C TYR A 184 -31.24 2.37 -15.38
N THR A 185 -31.80 2.39 -14.17
CA THR A 185 -32.17 3.64 -13.49
C THR A 185 -30.98 4.35 -12.84
N ARG A 186 -29.85 3.65 -12.66
CA ARG A 186 -28.63 4.16 -12.01
C ARG A 186 -28.87 4.69 -10.58
N GLU A 187 -29.81 4.10 -9.88
CA GLU A 187 -30.22 4.54 -8.54
C GLU A 187 -29.17 4.24 -7.45
N ASP A 188 -28.37 3.17 -7.61
CA ASP A 188 -27.35 2.75 -6.65
C ASP A 188 -25.92 3.04 -7.14
N LEU A 189 -25.71 4.16 -7.84
CA LEU A 189 -24.38 4.56 -8.28
C LEU A 189 -23.46 4.84 -7.08
N TRP A 190 -22.25 4.29 -7.15
CA TRP A 190 -21.18 4.61 -6.20
C TRP A 190 -20.22 5.61 -6.79
N ASN A 191 -19.53 6.34 -5.92
CA ASN A 191 -18.42 7.23 -6.26
C ASN A 191 -17.20 6.81 -5.45
N ILE A 192 -16.01 6.94 -6.05
CA ILE A 192 -14.76 6.90 -5.28
C ILE A 192 -14.80 8.00 -4.24
N ALA A 193 -14.50 7.66 -2.99
CA ALA A 193 -14.54 8.63 -1.91
C ALA A 193 -13.54 9.76 -2.13
N LYS A 194 -13.85 10.95 -1.61
CA LYS A 194 -13.02 12.14 -1.77
C LYS A 194 -12.29 12.47 -0.46
N GLU A 195 -11.06 12.95 -0.59
CA GLU A 195 -10.25 13.56 0.46
C GLU A 195 -9.96 15.03 0.11
N THR A 196 -9.51 15.82 1.09
CA THR A 196 -9.15 17.23 0.86
C THR A 196 -7.64 17.35 0.73
N LEU A 197 -7.14 17.54 -0.49
CA LEU A 197 -5.71 17.75 -0.74
C LEU A 197 -5.44 19.23 -0.95
N GLN A 198 -4.44 19.77 -0.24
CA GLN A 198 -3.99 21.15 -0.46
C GLN A 198 -3.54 21.37 -1.91
N GLN A 199 -2.87 20.39 -2.53
CA GLN A 199 -2.40 20.51 -3.91
C GLN A 199 -3.55 20.52 -4.93
N ALA A 200 -4.72 19.96 -4.58
CA ALA A 200 -5.87 19.90 -5.46
C ALA A 200 -6.81 21.12 -5.33
N ASN A 201 -6.52 22.05 -4.40
CA ASN A 201 -7.38 23.21 -4.08
C ASN A 201 -8.85 22.82 -3.80
N GLY A 202 -9.09 21.67 -3.17
CA GLY A 202 -10.43 21.19 -2.85
C GLY A 202 -10.54 19.67 -2.74
N PRO A 203 -11.78 19.14 -2.71
CA PRO A 203 -12.03 17.70 -2.67
C PRO A 203 -11.50 17.00 -3.93
N ALA A 204 -10.62 16.02 -3.75
CA ALA A 204 -10.07 15.16 -4.80
C ALA A 204 -10.42 13.69 -4.52
N GLN A 205 -10.51 12.87 -5.55
CA GLN A 205 -10.70 11.43 -5.36
C GLN A 205 -9.49 10.82 -4.64
N ILE A 206 -9.77 9.95 -3.67
CA ILE A 206 -8.73 9.13 -3.04
C ILE A 206 -8.13 8.23 -4.10
N ARG A 207 -6.79 8.17 -4.12
CA ARG A 207 -6.07 7.19 -4.93
C ARG A 207 -5.87 5.89 -4.15
N PRO A 208 -5.84 4.73 -4.83
CA PRO A 208 -5.53 3.48 -4.16
C PRO A 208 -4.25 3.55 -3.36
N PHE A 209 -4.28 3.00 -2.15
CA PHE A 209 -3.10 2.89 -1.30
C PHE A 209 -2.92 1.45 -0.85
N TYR A 210 -1.66 1.10 -0.53
CA TYR A 210 -1.32 -0.23 -0.07
C TYR A 210 -1.32 -0.27 1.46
N VAL A 211 -1.84 -1.36 2.00
CA VAL A 211 -1.87 -1.63 3.44
C VAL A 211 -1.57 -3.09 3.70
N ILE A 212 -1.00 -3.38 4.86
CA ILE A 212 -0.95 -4.73 5.40
C ILE A 212 -2.06 -4.80 6.44
N MET A 213 -3.03 -5.67 6.21
CA MET A 213 -4.15 -5.84 7.13
C MET A 213 -4.67 -7.27 7.10
N ARG A 214 -5.31 -7.68 8.18
CA ARG A 214 -6.10 -8.91 8.21
C ARG A 214 -7.46 -8.64 7.60
N LEU A 215 -7.78 -9.34 6.51
CA LEU A 215 -9.08 -9.22 5.86
C LEU A 215 -10.19 -9.82 6.75
N PRO A 216 -11.42 -9.29 6.70
CA PRO A 216 -12.54 -9.87 7.44
C PRO A 216 -12.73 -11.35 7.07
N GLY A 217 -12.71 -12.23 8.08
CA GLY A 217 -12.86 -13.68 7.91
C GLY A 217 -11.57 -14.43 7.59
N GLU A 218 -10.47 -13.73 7.28
CA GLU A 218 -9.17 -14.35 6.99
C GLU A 218 -8.33 -14.52 8.26
N PRO A 219 -7.53 -15.61 8.37
CA PRO A 219 -6.77 -15.91 9.57
C PRO A 219 -5.44 -15.15 9.68
N LYS A 220 -4.93 -14.58 8.59
CA LYS A 220 -3.61 -13.94 8.49
C LYS A 220 -3.68 -12.54 7.89
N GLU A 221 -2.71 -11.70 8.23
CA GLU A 221 -2.50 -10.43 7.52
C GLU A 221 -2.04 -10.67 6.09
N GLU A 222 -2.45 -9.78 5.20
CA GLU A 222 -2.04 -9.78 3.80
C GLU A 222 -1.76 -8.39 3.29
N PHE A 223 -0.88 -8.32 2.29
CA PHE A 223 -0.61 -7.11 1.55
C PHE A 223 -1.69 -6.87 0.49
N VAL A 224 -2.42 -5.77 0.65
CA VAL A 224 -3.57 -5.44 -0.19
C VAL A 224 -3.52 -3.99 -0.64
N THR A 225 -4.12 -3.69 -1.78
CA THR A 225 -4.48 -2.32 -2.14
C THR A 225 -5.97 -2.11 -1.91
N ILE A 226 -6.34 -0.97 -1.34
CA ILE A 226 -7.74 -0.67 -1.00
C ILE A 226 -8.17 0.71 -1.51
N LEU A 227 -9.47 0.85 -1.73
CA LEU A 227 -10.10 2.10 -2.15
C LEU A 227 -11.53 2.23 -1.58
N PRO A 228 -11.83 3.29 -0.82
CA PRO A 228 -13.15 3.52 -0.24
C PRO A 228 -14.17 4.12 -1.23
N TYR A 229 -15.45 3.77 -1.05
CA TYR A 229 -16.59 4.27 -1.83
C TYR A 229 -17.62 5.00 -0.97
N THR A 230 -18.26 5.99 -1.59
CA THR A 230 -19.45 6.67 -1.07
C THR A 230 -20.61 6.54 -2.07
N PRO A 231 -21.88 6.63 -1.64
CA PRO A 231 -23.00 6.72 -2.58
C PRO A 231 -22.91 8.00 -3.40
N ASN A 232 -23.57 8.00 -4.55
CA ASN A 232 -23.72 9.21 -5.34
C ASN A 232 -24.39 10.34 -4.53
N GLY A 233 -23.79 11.54 -4.55
CA GLY A 233 -24.28 12.72 -3.82
C GLY A 233 -24.16 12.66 -2.30
N LYS A 234 -23.51 11.64 -1.71
CA LYS A 234 -23.33 11.50 -0.26
C LYS A 234 -21.84 11.42 0.09
N THR A 235 -21.54 11.73 1.34
CA THR A 235 -20.17 11.72 1.89
C THR A 235 -19.96 10.64 2.95
N ASN A 236 -20.98 9.85 3.29
CA ASN A 236 -20.84 8.68 4.15
C ASN A 236 -20.24 7.53 3.35
N MET A 237 -19.35 6.77 3.98
CA MET A 237 -18.78 5.58 3.36
C MET A 237 -19.81 4.46 3.34
N ILE A 238 -19.81 3.66 2.27
CA ILE A 238 -20.70 2.50 2.13
C ILE A 238 -19.98 1.21 1.81
N ALA A 239 -18.77 1.30 1.26
CA ALA A 239 -17.96 0.15 0.95
C ALA A 239 -16.48 0.55 0.82
N TYR A 240 -15.63 -0.47 0.74
CA TYR A 240 -14.33 -0.34 0.11
C TYR A 240 -14.12 -1.52 -0.85
N LEU A 241 -13.42 -1.29 -1.95
CA LEU A 241 -12.87 -2.35 -2.81
C LEU A 241 -11.44 -2.62 -2.39
N ALA A 242 -11.02 -3.87 -2.50
CA ALA A 242 -9.68 -4.31 -2.21
C ALA A 242 -9.19 -5.32 -3.25
N ALA A 243 -7.87 -5.33 -3.50
CA ALA A 243 -7.22 -6.33 -4.32
C ALA A 243 -6.00 -6.92 -3.60
N ARG A 244 -5.89 -8.25 -3.62
CA ARG A 244 -4.85 -9.01 -2.92
C ARG A 244 -3.54 -9.02 -3.71
N SER A 245 -2.43 -8.77 -3.04
CA SER A 245 -1.08 -8.78 -3.63
C SER A 245 -0.28 -10.03 -3.28
N ASP A 246 -0.72 -10.81 -2.30
CA ASP A 246 -0.01 -12.01 -1.86
C ASP A 246 -0.47 -13.26 -2.60
N GLN A 247 0.45 -14.20 -2.83
CA GLN A 247 0.13 -15.53 -3.34
C GLN A 247 -0.49 -16.40 -2.22
N PRO A 248 -1.38 -17.36 -2.55
CA PRO A 248 -1.82 -17.75 -3.89
C PRO A 248 -2.96 -16.89 -4.48
N ASP A 249 -3.52 -15.97 -3.71
CA ASP A 249 -4.76 -15.26 -4.03
C ASP A 249 -4.53 -13.96 -4.82
N TYR A 250 -3.34 -13.78 -5.38
CA TYR A 250 -2.91 -12.60 -6.11
C TYR A 250 -3.93 -12.18 -7.18
N GLY A 251 -4.30 -10.90 -7.16
CA GLY A 251 -5.21 -10.33 -8.14
C GLY A 251 -6.69 -10.64 -7.90
N THR A 252 -7.03 -11.33 -6.81
CA THR A 252 -8.42 -11.47 -6.38
C THR A 252 -8.92 -10.12 -5.85
N LEU A 253 -10.00 -9.62 -6.46
CA LEU A 253 -10.72 -8.44 -5.98
C LEU A 253 -11.90 -8.86 -5.11
N PHE A 254 -12.18 -8.07 -4.08
CA PHE A 254 -13.38 -8.21 -3.27
C PHE A 254 -13.81 -6.83 -2.75
N ASP A 255 -15.12 -6.64 -2.59
CA ASP A 255 -15.68 -5.47 -1.94
C ASP A 255 -16.23 -5.82 -0.57
N PHE A 256 -16.00 -4.94 0.40
CA PHE A 256 -16.61 -5.01 1.71
C PHE A 256 -17.65 -3.90 1.83
N ARG A 257 -18.91 -4.29 2.05
CA ARG A 257 -20.04 -3.35 2.17
C ARG A 257 -20.41 -3.19 3.64
N PHE A 258 -20.57 -1.95 4.07
CA PHE A 258 -21.04 -1.65 5.42
C PHE A 258 -22.56 -1.88 5.53
N PRO A 259 -23.06 -2.24 6.72
CA PRO A 259 -24.50 -2.36 6.96
C PRO A 259 -25.24 -1.07 6.62
N LYS A 260 -26.40 -1.17 5.95
CA LYS A 260 -27.16 0.00 5.47
C LYS A 260 -27.77 0.85 6.58
N ASP A 261 -27.85 0.31 7.79
CA ASP A 261 -28.37 0.95 9.01
C ASP A 261 -27.31 1.72 9.79
N VAL A 262 -26.02 1.60 9.43
CA VAL A 262 -24.92 2.29 10.10
C VAL A 262 -24.41 3.44 9.25
N LEU A 263 -24.35 4.64 9.85
CA LEU A 263 -23.71 5.81 9.24
C LEU A 263 -22.21 5.74 9.48
N VAL A 264 -21.48 5.31 8.45
CA VAL A 264 -20.01 5.26 8.48
C VAL A 264 -19.47 6.59 7.96
N THR A 265 -18.73 7.31 8.81
CA THR A 265 -18.12 8.60 8.44
C THR A 265 -17.21 8.41 7.23
N GLY A 266 -17.40 9.18 6.16
CA GLY A 266 -16.51 9.07 5.00
C GLY A 266 -15.27 9.97 5.14
N PRO A 267 -14.26 9.77 4.29
CA PRO A 267 -12.99 10.51 4.33
C PRO A 267 -13.18 12.04 4.30
N GLN A 268 -14.02 12.55 3.41
CA GLN A 268 -14.32 14.00 3.33
C GLN A 268 -14.96 14.56 4.61
N GLN A 269 -15.70 13.76 5.37
CA GLN A 269 -16.27 14.20 6.64
C GLN A 269 -15.20 14.21 7.74
N VAL A 270 -14.30 13.23 7.76
CA VAL A 270 -13.15 13.21 8.68
C VAL A 270 -12.26 14.42 8.43
N GLU A 271 -11.97 14.74 7.17
CA GLU A 271 -11.29 15.97 6.75
C GLU A 271 -11.94 17.24 7.31
N ALA A 272 -13.27 17.35 7.18
CA ALA A 272 -14.01 18.48 7.75
C ALA A 272 -13.92 18.54 9.28
N ASN A 273 -13.97 17.38 9.96
CA ASN A 273 -13.81 17.30 11.42
C ASN A 273 -12.40 17.74 11.85
N ILE A 274 -11.37 17.36 11.10
CA ILE A 274 -9.97 17.77 11.31
C ILE A 274 -9.85 19.29 11.20
N ASP A 275 -10.39 19.87 10.13
CA ASP A 275 -10.31 21.32 9.87
C ASP A 275 -11.11 22.15 10.89
N GLN A 276 -12.16 21.57 11.47
CA GLN A 276 -13.00 22.20 12.49
C GLN A 276 -12.44 22.06 13.92
N ALA A 277 -11.54 21.11 14.16
CA ALA A 277 -10.99 20.86 15.49
C ALA A 277 -10.11 22.03 15.97
N PRO A 278 -10.47 22.73 17.07
CA PRO A 278 -9.77 23.95 17.48
C PRO A 278 -8.27 23.75 17.77
N LEU A 279 -7.91 22.64 18.42
CA LEU A 279 -6.51 22.30 18.71
C LEU A 279 -5.70 22.04 17.44
N ILE A 280 -6.28 21.36 16.45
CA ILE A 280 -5.60 21.09 15.18
C ILE A 280 -5.44 22.38 14.38
N LYS A 281 -6.52 23.17 14.27
CA LYS A 281 -6.52 24.44 13.55
C LYS A 281 -5.48 25.43 14.10
N SER A 282 -5.37 25.53 15.42
CA SER A 282 -4.34 26.37 16.07
C SER A 282 -2.92 25.86 15.79
N GLN A 283 -2.69 24.55 15.82
CA GLN A 283 -1.39 23.97 15.46
C GLN A 283 -1.05 24.20 13.98
N PHE A 284 -2.00 24.06 13.05
CA PHE A 284 -1.75 24.40 11.64
C PHE A 284 -1.40 25.87 11.44
N ALA A 285 -2.08 26.80 12.15
CA ALA A 285 -1.72 28.21 12.10
C ALA A 285 -0.29 28.48 12.60
N LEU A 286 0.17 27.74 13.62
CA LEU A 286 1.55 27.85 14.14
C LEU A 286 2.59 27.23 13.20
N LEU A 287 2.27 26.08 12.60
CA LEU A 287 3.18 25.36 11.69
C LEU A 287 3.30 26.05 10.33
N ASN A 288 2.25 26.74 9.88
CA ASN A 288 2.22 27.49 8.63
C ASN A 288 2.73 28.94 8.79
N ALA A 289 3.62 29.19 9.76
CA ALA A 289 4.24 30.49 10.01
C ALA A 289 5.31 30.86 8.96
N GLN A 290 5.73 32.13 8.94
CA GLN A 290 6.69 32.64 7.95
C GLN A 290 7.95 31.76 7.82
N GLY A 291 8.21 31.30 6.59
CA GLY A 291 9.38 30.47 6.26
C GLY A 291 9.11 28.97 6.22
N SER A 292 7.88 28.53 6.48
CA SER A 292 7.47 27.13 6.55
C SER A 292 6.10 26.92 5.92
N SER A 293 5.89 25.77 5.27
CA SER A 293 4.60 25.36 4.72
C SER A 293 4.25 23.96 5.19
N VAL A 294 3.00 23.80 5.62
CA VAL A 294 2.43 22.50 6.00
C VAL A 294 2.01 21.75 4.74
N ILE A 295 2.42 20.50 4.62
CA ILE A 295 1.97 19.59 3.57
C ILE A 295 1.15 18.48 4.23
N ARG A 296 -0.13 18.40 3.87
CA ARG A 296 -1.02 17.31 4.26
C ARG A 296 -0.73 16.09 3.37
N GLY A 297 -0.45 14.95 3.98
CA GLY A 297 -0.34 13.68 3.26
C GLY A 297 -1.73 13.11 2.93
N ASN A 298 -1.75 11.98 2.23
CA ASN A 298 -3.01 11.31 1.91
C ASN A 298 -3.67 10.76 3.18
N LEU A 299 -5.00 10.81 3.24
CA LEU A 299 -5.78 10.23 4.32
C LEU A 299 -5.90 8.71 4.14
N LEU A 300 -5.25 7.95 5.01
CA LEU A 300 -5.33 6.49 5.03
C LEU A 300 -6.59 6.07 5.78
N VAL A 301 -7.47 5.31 5.11
CA VAL A 301 -8.68 4.74 5.69
C VAL A 301 -8.41 3.27 5.99
N LEU A 302 -8.27 2.91 7.27
CA LEU A 302 -7.92 1.57 7.70
C LEU A 302 -9.12 0.88 8.32
N PRO A 303 -9.69 -0.15 7.67
CA PRO A 303 -10.71 -0.99 8.29
C PRO A 303 -10.09 -1.88 9.37
N ILE A 304 -10.63 -1.80 10.59
CA ILE A 304 -10.23 -2.63 11.72
C ILE A 304 -11.50 -3.28 12.27
N GLU A 305 -11.67 -4.57 12.00
CA GLU A 305 -12.87 -5.34 12.36
C GLU A 305 -14.16 -4.64 11.89
N THR A 306 -14.93 -4.05 12.80
CA THR A 306 -16.17 -3.32 12.51
C THR A 306 -16.03 -1.80 12.55
N ALA A 307 -14.81 -1.28 12.73
CA ALA A 307 -14.51 0.14 12.86
C ALA A 307 -13.57 0.63 11.76
N LEU A 308 -13.52 1.95 11.57
CA LEU A 308 -12.58 2.60 10.68
C LEU A 308 -11.65 3.51 11.49
N LEU A 309 -10.35 3.33 11.28
CA LEU A 309 -9.30 4.21 11.76
C LEU A 309 -8.79 5.04 10.60
N TYR A 310 -8.71 6.34 10.79
CA TYR A 310 -8.19 7.27 9.79
C TYR A 310 -6.84 7.80 10.26
N ILE A 311 -5.85 7.82 9.37
CA ILE A 311 -4.51 8.30 9.69
C ILE A 311 -4.08 9.27 8.60
N GLU A 312 -3.64 10.45 9.00
CA GLU A 312 -3.12 11.47 8.08
C GLU A 312 -1.75 11.95 8.56
N PRO A 313 -0.67 11.72 7.80
CA PRO A 313 0.64 12.27 8.12
C PRO A 313 0.73 13.74 7.71
N ILE A 314 1.27 14.57 8.59
CA ILE A 314 1.48 16.01 8.36
C ILE A 314 2.98 16.27 8.25
N TYR A 315 3.38 16.77 7.08
CA TYR A 315 4.74 17.14 6.79
C TYR A 315 4.92 18.65 6.86
N LEU A 316 6.16 19.06 7.10
CA LEU A 316 6.58 20.45 7.10
C LEU A 316 7.74 20.61 6.13
N GLU A 317 7.63 21.60 5.26
CA GLU A 317 8.65 21.97 4.29
C GLU A 317 9.10 23.41 4.53
N SER A 318 10.40 23.67 4.37
CA SER A 318 10.93 25.03 4.45
C SER A 318 10.71 25.75 3.12
N SER A 319 10.37 27.04 3.17
CA SER A 319 10.23 27.86 1.97
C SER A 319 11.53 28.05 1.17
N THR A 320 12.69 27.73 1.76
CA THR A 320 14.01 27.85 1.11
C THR A 320 14.59 26.50 0.68
N VAL A 321 14.14 25.40 1.28
CA VAL A 321 14.62 24.05 0.99
C VAL A 321 13.43 23.10 0.92
N ALA A 322 13.17 22.59 -0.28
CA ALA A 322 12.11 21.64 -0.55
C ALA A 322 12.45 20.23 -0.02
N LYS A 323 12.45 20.09 1.31
CA LYS A 323 12.68 18.82 2.00
C LYS A 323 11.58 18.60 3.06
N PRO A 324 10.46 17.98 2.67
CA PRO A 324 9.38 17.67 3.60
C PRO A 324 9.85 16.76 4.74
N GLN A 325 9.46 17.08 5.97
CA GLN A 325 9.73 16.28 7.16
C GLN A 325 8.42 15.99 7.88
N LEU A 326 8.18 14.73 8.26
CA LEU A 326 7.04 14.39 9.11
C LEU A 326 7.17 15.14 10.44
N LYS A 327 6.12 15.88 10.80
CA LYS A 327 6.07 16.65 12.06
C LYS A 327 4.94 16.22 12.98
N LYS A 328 3.79 15.84 12.42
CA LYS A 328 2.63 15.42 13.18
C LYS A 328 1.94 14.26 12.49
N VAL A 329 1.16 13.51 13.26
CA VAL A 329 0.25 12.48 12.77
C VAL A 329 -1.13 12.79 13.34
N ILE A 330 -2.11 12.86 12.47
CA ILE A 330 -3.52 12.94 12.85
C ILE A 330 -4.08 11.52 12.84
N ALA A 331 -4.81 11.18 13.89
CA ALA A 331 -5.56 9.94 13.97
C ALA A 331 -7.03 10.26 14.30
N ALA A 332 -7.95 9.50 13.70
CA ALA A 332 -9.37 9.72 13.93
C ALA A 332 -10.21 8.43 13.93
N THR A 333 -11.31 8.45 14.70
CA THR A 333 -12.41 7.48 14.64
C THR A 333 -13.70 8.25 14.40
N GLY A 334 -14.12 8.39 13.14
CA GLY A 334 -15.31 9.14 12.76
C GLY A 334 -15.28 10.61 13.21
N GLN A 335 -15.89 10.91 14.36
CA GLN A 335 -15.99 12.26 14.93
C GLN A 335 -14.80 12.67 15.82
N ASN A 336 -14.13 11.70 16.45
CA ASN A 336 -13.00 12.01 17.32
C ASN A 336 -11.74 12.15 16.47
N VAL A 337 -11.07 13.29 16.57
CA VAL A 337 -9.83 13.61 15.85
C VAL A 337 -8.78 14.08 16.85
N VAL A 338 -7.56 13.57 16.74
CA VAL A 338 -6.42 13.97 17.57
C VAL A 338 -5.20 14.19 16.69
N MET A 339 -4.29 15.06 17.12
CA MET A 339 -3.03 15.30 16.42
C MET A 339 -1.86 15.29 17.40
N GLU A 340 -0.88 14.43 17.13
CA GLU A 340 0.28 14.19 18.00
C GLU A 340 1.58 14.11 17.19
N ASP A 341 2.72 14.05 17.87
CA ASP A 341 4.04 13.98 17.21
C ASP A 341 4.31 12.62 16.52
N THR A 342 3.69 11.55 17.01
CA THR A 342 3.90 10.18 16.52
C THR A 342 2.58 9.44 16.43
N LEU A 343 2.53 8.40 15.60
CA LEU A 343 1.36 7.54 15.47
C LEU A 343 0.99 6.91 16.82
N ASP A 344 1.97 6.40 17.58
CA ASP A 344 1.70 5.77 18.88
C ASP A 344 1.03 6.73 19.88
N LYS A 345 1.49 7.99 19.92
CA LYS A 345 0.86 9.03 20.75
C LYS A 345 -0.54 9.36 20.23
N ALA A 346 -0.72 9.48 18.93
CA ALA A 346 -2.02 9.76 18.32
C ALA A 346 -3.02 8.65 18.65
N LEU A 347 -2.62 7.38 18.53
CA LEU A 347 -3.45 6.23 18.89
C LEU A 347 -3.75 6.19 20.39
N ALA A 348 -2.76 6.43 21.25
CA ALA A 348 -2.97 6.49 22.70
C ALA A 348 -3.96 7.59 23.10
N SER A 349 -3.82 8.78 22.50
CA SER A 349 -4.70 9.94 22.70
C SER A 349 -6.12 9.67 22.20
N LEU A 350 -6.25 9.00 21.05
CA LEU A 350 -7.53 8.68 20.41
C LEU A 350 -8.31 7.58 21.16
N LEU A 351 -7.61 6.54 21.60
CA LEU A 351 -8.20 5.34 22.24
C LEU A 351 -8.29 5.44 23.76
N GLY A 352 -7.67 6.47 24.36
CA GLY A 352 -7.64 6.65 25.82
C GLY A 352 -6.79 5.62 26.56
N ALA A 353 -5.93 4.87 25.86
CA ALA A 353 -5.05 3.84 26.42
C ALA A 353 -3.59 4.32 26.45
N ALA A 354 -2.86 3.98 27.52
CA ALA A 354 -1.41 4.20 27.55
C ALA A 354 -0.75 3.49 26.36
N PRO A 355 0.27 4.10 25.72
CA PRO A 355 0.89 3.53 24.52
C PRO A 355 1.33 2.08 24.78
N PRO A 356 1.09 1.15 23.83
CA PRO A 356 1.54 -0.23 23.99
C PRO A 356 3.06 -0.23 24.16
N SER A 357 3.53 -0.71 25.31
CA SER A 357 4.93 -1.02 25.49
C SER A 357 5.21 -2.25 24.63
N THR A 358 5.95 -2.07 23.54
CA THR A 358 6.48 -3.18 22.74
C THR A 358 7.48 -3.96 23.59
N SER A 359 6.97 -4.96 24.32
CA SER A 359 7.78 -5.97 25.00
C SER A 359 8.50 -6.81 23.95
N THR A 360 9.71 -6.40 23.60
CA THR A 360 10.70 -7.24 22.93
C THR A 360 11.27 -8.23 23.96
N GLY A 361 10.58 -9.35 24.14
CA GLY A 361 11.05 -10.44 24.99
C GLY A 361 10.25 -11.72 24.75
N PRO A 362 10.90 -12.91 24.73
CA PRO A 362 10.22 -14.16 24.45
C PRO A 362 9.16 -14.46 25.53
N ALA A 363 7.90 -14.57 25.10
CA ALA A 363 6.80 -14.96 25.95
C ALA A 363 6.93 -16.45 26.31
N THR A 364 7.25 -16.75 27.56
CA THR A 364 7.19 -18.10 28.12
C THR A 364 5.72 -18.53 28.24
N ALA A 365 5.38 -19.71 27.72
CA ALA A 365 4.04 -20.27 27.80
C ALA A 365 3.54 -20.36 29.26
N PRO A 366 2.25 -20.08 29.54
CA PRO A 366 1.71 -20.12 30.90
C PRO A 366 1.72 -21.55 31.45
N SER A 367 2.32 -21.73 32.63
CA SER A 367 2.36 -22.98 33.38
C SER A 367 1.53 -22.85 34.67
N GLY A 368 0.25 -23.25 34.64
CA GLY A 368 -0.61 -23.28 35.83
C GLY A 368 -2.11 -23.36 35.52
N THR A 369 -2.91 -23.88 36.45
CA THR A 369 -4.39 -23.83 36.37
C THR A 369 -4.91 -22.45 36.79
N VAL A 370 -6.10 -22.05 36.31
CA VAL A 370 -6.75 -20.76 36.65
C VAL A 370 -6.83 -20.54 38.17
N ALA A 371 -7.17 -21.58 38.93
CA ALA A 371 -7.24 -21.51 40.40
C ALA A 371 -5.88 -21.24 41.06
N GLN A 372 -4.79 -21.78 40.51
CA GLN A 372 -3.43 -21.55 41.02
C GLN A 372 -2.96 -20.12 40.72
N LEU A 373 -3.27 -19.60 39.54
CA LEU A 373 -2.91 -18.23 39.16
C LEU A 373 -3.67 -17.18 39.98
N ILE A 374 -4.96 -17.41 40.29
CA ILE A 374 -5.72 -16.54 41.20
C ILE A 374 -5.10 -16.56 42.62
N ALA A 375 -4.69 -17.73 43.12
CA ALA A 375 -4.05 -17.83 44.43
C ALA A 375 -2.69 -17.10 44.47
N GLN A 376 -1.89 -17.22 43.41
CA GLN A 376 -0.60 -16.53 43.28
C GLN A 376 -0.78 -15.02 43.16
N ALA A 377 -1.72 -14.54 42.34
CA ALA A 377 -2.02 -13.12 42.21
C ALA A 377 -2.41 -12.50 43.57
N ASN A 378 -3.26 -13.18 44.33
CA ASN A 378 -3.66 -12.72 45.67
C ASN A 378 -2.49 -12.70 46.66
N ALA A 379 -1.58 -13.68 46.61
CA ALA A 379 -0.40 -13.72 47.47
C ALA A 379 0.55 -12.54 47.17
N HIS A 380 0.86 -12.30 45.90
CA HIS A 380 1.72 -11.18 45.47
C HIS A 380 1.07 -9.82 45.74
N TYR A 381 -0.25 -9.70 45.57
CA TYR A 381 -0.98 -8.49 45.92
C TYR A 381 -0.89 -8.20 47.43
N ASN A 382 -1.08 -9.22 48.28
CA ASN A 382 -0.95 -9.04 49.73
C ASN A 382 0.49 -8.71 50.16
N ALA A 383 1.50 -9.28 49.50
CA ALA A 383 2.90 -8.92 49.70
C ALA A 383 3.19 -7.47 49.31
N ALA A 384 2.65 -7.01 48.17
CA ALA A 384 2.74 -5.61 47.74
C ALA A 384 2.11 -4.68 48.78
N GLN A 385 0.91 -4.98 49.29
CA GLN A 385 0.26 -4.15 50.30
C GLN A 385 1.04 -4.08 51.62
N THR A 386 1.70 -5.18 52.01
CA THR A 386 2.59 -5.20 53.19
C THR A 386 3.85 -4.36 52.95
N ALA A 387 4.46 -4.46 51.78
CA ALA A 387 5.63 -3.64 51.39
C ALA A 387 5.29 -2.14 51.36
N LEU A 388 4.09 -1.79 50.85
CA LEU A 388 3.59 -0.42 50.84
C LEU A 388 3.41 0.15 52.26
N ARG A 389 2.84 -0.63 53.18
CA ARG A 389 2.70 -0.23 54.60
C ARG A 389 4.04 -0.04 55.30
N ASN A 390 5.06 -0.79 54.89
CA ASN A 390 6.40 -0.73 55.46
C ASN A 390 7.30 0.32 54.76
N GLY A 391 6.78 1.06 53.76
CA GLY A 391 7.54 2.06 53.01
C GLY A 391 8.58 1.47 52.05
N ASP A 392 8.52 0.17 51.75
CA ASP A 392 9.42 -0.50 50.82
C ASP A 392 8.85 -0.45 49.39
N PHE A 393 9.08 0.67 48.73
CA PHE A 393 8.60 0.94 47.38
C PHE A 393 9.24 0.05 46.31
N ALA A 394 10.47 -0.43 46.54
CA ALA A 394 11.17 -1.32 45.60
C ALA A 394 10.52 -2.70 45.57
N THR A 395 10.22 -3.25 46.75
CA THR A 395 9.48 -4.51 46.86
C THR A 395 8.04 -4.34 46.37
N TYR A 396 7.36 -3.23 46.68
CA TYR A 396 6.02 -2.95 46.14
C TYR A 396 5.98 -2.99 44.61
N ALA A 397 6.92 -2.29 43.94
CA ALA A 397 6.98 -2.23 42.49
C ALA A 397 7.21 -3.62 41.85
N LYS A 398 8.07 -4.44 42.47
CA LYS A 398 8.34 -5.81 42.01
C LYS A 398 7.11 -6.73 42.17
N GLU A 399 6.44 -6.66 43.32
CA GLU A 399 5.29 -7.50 43.62
C GLU A 399 4.09 -7.12 42.73
N ILE A 400 3.82 -5.83 42.52
CA ILE A 400 2.70 -5.39 41.67
C ILE A 400 2.94 -5.71 40.18
N GLN A 401 4.18 -5.67 39.71
CA GLN A 401 4.54 -6.12 38.36
C GLN A 401 4.29 -7.62 38.19
N THR A 402 4.59 -8.42 39.23
CA THR A 402 4.33 -9.86 39.23
C THR A 402 2.83 -10.16 39.17
N VAL A 403 2.01 -9.40 39.89
CA VAL A 403 0.53 -9.48 39.78
C VAL A 403 0.07 -9.19 38.35
N GLY A 404 0.60 -8.14 37.71
CA GLY A 404 0.28 -7.81 36.32
C GLY A 404 0.59 -8.95 35.34
N ASN A 405 1.73 -9.61 35.50
CA ASN A 405 2.11 -10.77 34.68
C ASN A 405 1.15 -11.96 34.87
N ILE A 406 0.73 -12.24 36.10
CA ILE A 406 -0.21 -13.33 36.41
C ILE A 406 -1.61 -13.04 35.85
N LEU A 407 -2.05 -11.77 35.90
CA LEU A 407 -3.32 -11.35 35.29
C LEU A 407 -3.31 -11.52 33.77
N ASN A 408 -2.20 -11.20 33.11
CA ASN A 408 -2.05 -11.44 31.67
C ASN A 408 -2.09 -12.94 31.33
N GLN A 409 -1.53 -13.81 32.18
CA GLN A 409 -1.65 -15.27 32.03
C GLN A 409 -3.09 -15.76 32.25
N LEU A 410 -3.84 -15.16 33.19
CA LEU A 410 -5.24 -15.48 33.42
C LEU A 410 -6.13 -15.09 32.23
N VAL A 411 -5.90 -13.91 31.64
CA VAL A 411 -6.60 -13.45 30.43
C VAL A 411 -6.34 -14.40 29.26
N ALA A 412 -5.11 -14.91 29.12
CA ALA A 412 -4.75 -15.88 28.09
C ALA A 412 -5.38 -17.28 28.29
N LEU A 413 -5.86 -17.61 29.50
CA LEU A 413 -6.49 -18.90 29.83
C LEU A 413 -8.02 -18.86 29.83
N GLN A 414 -8.63 -17.70 29.59
CA GLN A 414 -10.09 -17.54 29.59
C GLN A 414 -10.64 -17.90 28.20
N PRO A 415 -11.60 -18.85 28.07
CA PRO A 415 -12.24 -19.12 26.78
C PRO A 415 -13.03 -17.89 26.34
N ALA A 416 -12.87 -17.48 25.09
CA ALA A 416 -13.73 -16.47 24.46
C ALA A 416 -15.19 -16.92 24.60
N ALA A 417 -16.01 -16.10 25.25
CA ALA A 417 -17.43 -16.35 25.38
C ALA A 417 -18.08 -16.46 23.99
N SER A 418 -18.81 -17.54 23.79
CA SER A 418 -19.47 -17.95 22.56
C SER A 418 -20.51 -16.92 22.09
N ALA A 419 -20.37 -16.45 20.85
CA ALA A 419 -21.49 -15.99 20.02
C ALA A 419 -21.11 -16.16 18.54
N SER A 420 -21.38 -17.34 17.98
CA SER A 420 -21.41 -17.55 16.53
C SER A 420 -22.83 -17.30 16.02
N PRO A 421 -23.05 -16.38 15.06
CA PRO A 421 -24.17 -16.51 14.14
C PRO A 421 -23.77 -17.49 13.03
N SER A 422 -24.55 -18.54 12.87
CA SER A 422 -24.44 -19.50 11.77
C SER A 422 -24.72 -18.81 10.44
N ALA A 423 -23.77 -18.84 9.50
CA ALA A 423 -24.04 -18.57 8.10
C ALA A 423 -24.72 -19.81 7.49
N SER A 424 -25.97 -19.66 7.05
CA SER A 424 -26.65 -20.68 6.24
C SER A 424 -26.20 -20.56 4.78
N PRO A 425 -25.71 -21.64 4.14
CA PRO A 425 -25.57 -21.67 2.69
C PRO A 425 -26.91 -22.08 2.09
N THR A 426 -27.56 -21.17 1.35
CA THR A 426 -28.63 -21.57 0.43
C THR A 426 -28.01 -21.70 -0.96
N ALA A 427 -27.90 -22.95 -1.41
CA ALA A 427 -27.56 -23.28 -2.77
C ALA A 427 -28.80 -23.21 -3.69
N SER A 428 -28.53 -22.83 -4.95
CA SER A 428 -29.21 -23.29 -6.17
C SER A 428 -30.52 -22.60 -6.60
N PRO A 429 -30.88 -22.67 -7.91
CA PRO A 429 -30.29 -23.46 -9.00
C PRO A 429 -29.47 -22.69 -10.04
#